data_AF-A0A2N1S1B3-F1
#
_entry.id   AF-A0A2N1S1B3-F1
#
_cell.length_a   1.000
_cell.length_b   1.000
_cell.length_c   1.000
_cell.angle_alpha   90.00
_cell.angle_beta   90.00
_cell.angle_gamma   90.00
#
_symmetry.space_group_name_H-M   'P 1'
#
loop_
_entity.id
_entity.type
_entity.pdbx_description
1 polymer ?
#
loop_
_entity_poly.entity_id
_entity_poly.type
_entity_poly.pdbx_seq_one_letter_code
_entity_poly.pdbx_strand_id
1 'polypeptide(L)' 'MAGAISKNARRGGEKILTSRWGGAIKMKSVFENGKLRHVAYCEKSGNTARKPKDLM' A
#
# COMPACT_ATOMS: atom_id res chain seq x y z
N MET A 1 -0.80 33.31 -15.52
CA MET A 1 0.48 32.97 -14.85
C MET A 1 0.22 31.82 -13.91
N ALA A 2 0.85 30.67 -14.11
CA ALA A 2 0.70 29.50 -13.24
C ALA A 2 1.23 29.85 -11.84
N GLY A 3 0.34 29.87 -10.85
CA GLY A 3 0.70 30.13 -9.46
C GLY A 3 1.78 29.16 -8.99
N ALA A 4 2.75 29.68 -8.23
CA ALA A 4 3.88 28.91 -7.73
C ALA A 4 3.40 27.66 -6.99
N ILE A 5 3.48 26.50 -7.66
CA ILE A 5 3.20 25.21 -7.03
C ILE A 5 4.20 25.07 -5.88
N SER A 6 3.72 24.84 -4.67
CA SER A 6 4.59 24.76 -3.50
C SER A 6 5.63 23.65 -3.71
N LYS A 7 6.87 23.83 -3.24
CA LYS A 7 7.91 22.79 -3.33
C LYS A 7 7.50 21.49 -2.58
N ASN A 8 6.51 21.59 -1.69
CA ASN A 8 5.87 20.48 -0.99
C ASN A 8 4.72 19.82 -1.77
N ALA A 9 4.26 20.39 -2.89
CA ALA A 9 3.30 19.76 -3.79
C ALA A 9 3.93 18.64 -4.64
N ARG A 10 5.24 18.39 -4.47
CA ARG A 10 5.89 17.17 -4.95
C ARG A 10 5.34 16.00 -4.13
N ARG A 11 4.30 15.34 -4.67
CA ARG A 11 3.83 14.04 -4.22
C ARG A 11 5.01 13.07 -4.42
N GLY A 12 5.85 12.94 -3.40
CA GLY A 12 6.94 11.97 -3.39
C GLY A 12 6.37 10.63 -3.83
N GLY A 13 6.94 10.04 -4.89
CA GLY A 13 6.40 8.86 -5.55
C GLY A 13 6.01 7.79 -4.54
N GLU A 14 4.93 7.06 -4.83
CA GLU A 14 4.51 5.93 -4.01
C GLU A 14 5.73 5.02 -3.77
N LYS A 15 6.18 4.95 -2.51
CA LYS A 15 7.20 3.98 -2.12
C LYS A 15 6.58 2.60 -2.29
N ILE A 16 6.95 1.92 -3.37
CA ILE A 16 6.53 0.54 -3.63
C ILE A 16 7.12 -0.32 -2.51
N LEU A 17 6.26 -0.76 -1.60
CA LEU A 17 6.67 -1.61 -0.49
C LEU A 17 6.90 -3.02 -1.03
N THR A 18 8.14 -3.49 -0.91
CA THR A 18 8.50 -4.85 -1.32
C THR A 18 8.33 -5.80 -0.15
N SER A 19 7.76 -6.97 -0.43
CA SER A 19 7.58 -8.04 0.52
C SER A 19 8.83 -8.92 0.63
N ARG A 20 9.02 -9.62 1.74
CA ARG A 20 10.11 -10.61 1.93
C ARG A 20 10.21 -11.67 0.83
N TRP A 21 9.10 -11.95 0.15
CA TRP A 21 9.05 -12.91 -0.96
C TRP A 21 9.35 -12.28 -2.33
N GLY A 22 9.64 -10.98 -2.38
CA GLY A 22 9.96 -10.22 -3.59
C GLY A 22 8.73 -9.78 -4.40
N GLY A 23 7.55 -9.75 -3.79
CA GLY A 23 6.32 -9.21 -4.40
C GLY A 23 6.03 -7.79 -3.93
N ALA A 24 5.30 -7.01 -4.72
CA ALA A 24 4.77 -5.73 -4.26
C ALA A 24 3.65 -5.96 -3.22
N ILE A 25 3.67 -5.18 -2.14
CA ILE A 25 2.62 -5.17 -1.13
C ILE A 25 1.59 -4.11 -1.54
N LYS A 26 0.39 -4.57 -1.89
CA LYS A 26 -0.77 -3.72 -2.17
C LYS A 26 -1.69 -3.68 -0.95
N MET A 27 -2.24 -2.50 -0.66
CA MET A 27 -3.32 -2.40 0.33
C MET A 27 -4.64 -2.75 -0.34
N LYS A 28 -5.40 -3.67 0.25
CA LYS A 28 -6.74 -4.07 -0.20
C LYS A 28 -7.75 -3.87 0.93
N SER A 29 -8.96 -3.48 0.57
CA SER A 29 -10.10 -3.42 1.48
C SER A 29 -10.97 -4.63 1.24
N VAL A 30 -11.10 -5.52 2.22
CA VAL A 30 -11.92 -6.73 2.17
C VAL A 30 -13.14 -6.52 3.05
N PHE A 31 -14.33 -6.78 2.51
CA PHE A 31 -15.57 -6.69 3.26
C PHE A 31 -15.94 -8.09 3.77
N GLU A 32 -15.86 -8.31 5.08
CA GLU A 32 -16.14 -9.60 5.70
C GLU A 32 -17.10 -9.41 6.88
N ASN A 33 -18.15 -10.22 6.96
CA ASN A 33 -19.15 -10.20 8.04
C ASN A 33 -19.74 -8.81 8.33
N GLY A 34 -20.04 -8.04 7.27
CA GLY A 34 -20.59 -6.69 7.38
C GLY A 34 -19.58 -5.61 7.81
N LYS A 35 -18.29 -5.94 7.92
CA LYS A 35 -17.24 -5.01 8.34
C LYS A 35 -16.18 -4.88 7.25
N LEU A 36 -15.81 -3.63 6.95
CA LEU A 36 -14.73 -3.32 6.03
C LEU A 36 -13.38 -3.44 6.77
N ARG A 37 -12.50 -4.30 6.28
CA ARG A 37 -11.16 -4.53 6.81
C ARG A 37 -10.12 -4.12 5.79
N HIS A 38 -9.15 -3.33 6.22
CA HIS A 38 -7.98 -3.03 5.40
C HIS A 38 -6.88 -4.05 5.71
N VAL A 39 -6.39 -4.71 4.67
CA VAL A 39 -5.34 -5.71 4.73
C VAL A 39 -4.25 -5.39 3.72
N ALA A 40 -3.01 -5.64 4.11
CA ALA A 40 -1.89 -5.68 3.19
C ALA A 40 -1.89 -7.03 2.45
N TYR A 41 -1.66 -7.04 1.15
CA TYR A 41 -1.66 -8.22 0.29
C TYR A 41 -0.38 -8.26 -0.54
N CYS A 42 0.36 -9.37 -0.50
CA CYS A 42 1.51 -9.60 -1.37
C CYS A 42 1.06 -10.23 -2.70
N GLU A 43 1.42 -9.62 -3.82
CA GLU A 43 1.03 -10.13 -5.15
C GLU A 43 1.68 -11.47 -5.51
N LYS A 44 2.88 -11.74 -5.01
CA LYS A 44 3.66 -12.92 -5.42
C LYS A 44 3.36 -14.16 -4.58
N SER A 45 3.21 -13.99 -3.27
CA SER A 45 2.94 -15.10 -2.34
C SER A 45 1.47 -15.27 -2.00
N GLY A 46 0.61 -14.29 -2.33
CA GLY A 46 -0.80 -14.30 -1.93
C GLY A 46 -1.04 -14.07 -0.44
N ASN A 47 0.00 -13.86 0.36
CA ASN A 47 -0.14 -13.64 1.80
C ASN A 47 -0.84 -12.33 2.11
N THR A 48 -1.74 -12.40 3.09
CA THR A 48 -2.45 -11.26 3.66
C THR A 48 -1.96 -11.00 5.09
N ALA A 49 -1.82 -9.73 5.44
CA ALA A 49 -1.52 -9.33 6.82
C ALA A 49 -2.26 -8.05 7.19
N ARG A 50 -2.34 -7.74 8.48
CA ARG A 50 -2.97 -6.51 8.94
C ARG A 50 -2.12 -5.28 8.63
N LYS A 51 -0.79 -5.38 8.70
CA LYS A 51 0.13 -4.28 8.38
C LYS A 51 1.11 -4.71 7.28
N PRO A 52 1.57 -3.77 6.42
CA PRO A 52 2.60 -4.05 5.42
C PRO A 52 3.91 -4.55 6.04
N LYS A 53 4.25 -4.09 7.25
CA LYS A 53 5.47 -4.48 7.97
C LYS A 53 5.54 -5.99 8.25
N ASP A 54 4.39 -6.66 8.37
CA ASP A 54 4.34 -8.10 8.61
C ASP A 54 4.61 -8.92 7.33
N LEU A 55 4.52 -8.28 6.15
CA LEU A 55 4.80 -8.87 4.84
C LEU A 55 6.17 -8.47 4.28
N MET A 56 6.82 -7.46 4.85
CA MET A 56 8.18 -7.03 4.48
C MET A 56 9.24 -8.04 4.88
#